data_AF-A0A5S4G4Q3-F1
#
_entry.id   AF-A0A5S4G4Q3-F1
#
_cell.length_a   1.000
_cell.length_b   1.000
_cell.length_c   1.000
_cell.angle_alpha   90.00
_cell.angle_beta   90.00
_cell.angle_gamma   90.00
#
_symmetry.space_group_name_H-M   'P 1'
#
loop_
_entity.id
_entity.type
_entity.pdbx_description
1 polymer ?
#
loop_
_entity_poly.entity_id
_entity_poly.type
_entity_poly.pdbx_seq_one_letter_code
_entity_poly.pdbx_strand_id
1 'polypeptide(L)'
;MAAMRVERAGQIVELAEDEQLTFGRDRECTICLDPEDTGISRLAGSVGHENGSWWLTNRSSACKLTVVDGLGLPSVLAPGRRRAIEERTKILVHGTRGRHDLLLTPPPVQAEPTAGEPAPSGSLPTAIGEEVVVNESDRLAMVALFCGYLEEPPRYDPHPKDYNAAAARLGWPRTTLVKRIEYLRNRLDMAGVPNMKGFNALVNLAEYAISRGLITRDDLRLLRR
;
A
#
# COMPACT_ATOMS: atom_id res chain seq x y z
N MET A 1 12.87 25.17 -5.31
CA MET A 1 12.12 24.35 -6.30
C MET A 1 11.77 23.06 -5.61
N ALA A 2 10.49 22.71 -5.56
CA ALA A 2 10.02 21.50 -4.89
C ALA A 2 10.15 20.34 -5.87
N ALA A 3 11.07 19.41 -5.61
CA ALA A 3 11.37 18.31 -6.54
C ALA A 3 10.71 17.00 -6.08
N MET A 4 10.10 16.27 -7.01
CA MET A 4 9.67 14.89 -6.78
C MET A 4 10.89 13.98 -6.83
N ARG A 5 11.08 13.15 -5.81
CA ARG A 5 12.13 12.14 -5.80
C ARG A 5 11.56 10.80 -6.22
N VAL A 6 12.16 10.19 -7.26
CA VAL A 6 11.81 8.86 -7.76
C VAL A 6 12.99 7.93 -7.54
N GLU A 7 12.78 6.81 -6.84
CA GLU A 7 13.82 5.84 -6.53
C GLU A 7 13.49 4.44 -7.08
N ARG A 8 14.49 3.78 -7.67
CA ARG A 8 14.40 2.39 -8.16
C ARG A 8 15.75 1.69 -8.01
N ALA A 9 15.80 0.59 -7.26
CA ALA A 9 17.01 -0.21 -7.04
C ALA A 9 18.26 0.62 -6.67
N GLY A 10 18.10 1.63 -5.81
CA GLY A 10 19.17 2.54 -5.39
C GLY A 10 19.49 3.69 -6.35
N GLN A 11 18.97 3.67 -7.58
CA GLN A 11 19.00 4.83 -8.47
C GLN A 11 17.94 5.84 -8.01
N ILE A 12 18.36 7.10 -7.87
CA ILE A 12 17.50 8.21 -7.49
C ILE A 12 17.48 9.22 -8.63
N VAL A 13 16.28 9.66 -9.01
CA VAL A 13 16.05 10.74 -9.97
C VAL A 13 15.25 11.82 -9.26
N GLU A 14 15.78 13.04 -9.24
CA GLU A 14 15.03 14.22 -8.83
C GLU A 14 14.36 14.83 -10.06
N LEU A 15 13.07 15.14 -9.93
CA LEU A 15 12.22 15.60 -11.01
C LEU A 15 11.69 17.00 -10.64
N ALA A 16 12.02 17.99 -11.46
CA ALA A 16 11.50 19.35 -11.33
C ALA A 16 10.07 19.47 -11.88
N GLU A 17 9.35 20.52 -11.50
CA GLU A 17 7.93 20.72 -11.86
C GLU A 17 7.69 20.89 -13.37
N ASP A 18 8.69 21.31 -14.13
CA ASP A 18 8.65 21.44 -15.59
C ASP A 18 9.08 20.17 -16.33
N GLU A 19 9.51 19.15 -15.58
CA GLU A 19 9.98 17.88 -16.12
C GLU A 19 8.93 16.77 -16.02
N GLN A 20 9.09 15.77 -16.90
CA GLN A 20 8.30 14.55 -16.87
C GLN A 20 9.21 13.33 -16.86
N LEU A 21 8.99 12.44 -15.89
CA LEU A 21 9.66 11.15 -15.81
C LEU A 21 8.79 10.08 -16.45
N THR A 22 9.39 9.21 -17.26
CA THR A 22 8.73 8.04 -17.85
C THR A 22 9.37 6.74 -17.36
N PHE A 23 8.56 5.70 -17.22
CA PHE A 23 9.04 4.37 -16.87
C PHE A 23 8.31 3.28 -17.66
N GLY A 24 9.02 2.19 -17.94
CA GLY A 24 8.53 1.07 -18.73
C GLY A 24 9.68 0.16 -19.17
N ARG A 25 9.43 -0.77 -20.09
CA ARG A 25 10.51 -1.60 -20.65
C ARG A 25 11.29 -0.94 -21.78
N ASP A 26 10.79 0.15 -22.37
CA ASP A 26 11.53 0.84 -23.41
C ASP A 26 12.84 1.43 -22.84
N ARG A 27 13.93 1.37 -23.60
CA ARG A 27 15.24 1.92 -23.17
C ARG A 27 15.26 3.44 -23.22
N GLU A 28 14.35 4.04 -23.98
CA GLU A 28 14.15 5.48 -24.06
C GLU A 28 13.37 6.05 -22.86
N CYS A 29 12.81 5.18 -21.99
CA CYS A 29 12.22 5.66 -20.74
C CYS A 29 13.30 6.18 -19.79
N THR A 30 13.00 7.26 -19.07
CA THR A 30 13.87 7.79 -18.01
C THR A 30 14.29 6.69 -17.02
N ILE A 31 13.36 5.79 -16.68
CA ILE A 31 13.63 4.56 -15.92
C ILE A 31 13.21 3.35 -16.74
N CYS A 32 14.19 2.67 -17.34
CA CYS A 32 13.99 1.37 -17.96
C CYS A 32 13.92 0.27 -16.88
N LEU A 33 12.79 -0.42 -16.78
CA LEU A 33 12.54 -1.42 -15.73
C LEU A 33 13.21 -2.76 -16.04
N ASP A 34 12.88 -3.35 -17.17
CA ASP A 34 13.51 -4.55 -17.75
C ASP A 34 13.17 -4.58 -19.25
N PRO A 35 14.13 -4.35 -20.17
CA PRO A 35 13.86 -4.29 -21.60
C PRO A 35 13.42 -5.63 -22.21
N GLU A 36 13.75 -6.74 -21.56
CA GLU A 36 13.48 -8.10 -22.01
C GLU A 36 12.17 -8.67 -21.42
N ASP A 37 11.56 -7.99 -20.45
CA ASP A 37 10.28 -8.41 -19.88
C ASP A 37 9.09 -7.87 -20.68
N THR A 38 8.54 -8.72 -21.54
CA THR A 38 7.38 -8.41 -22.40
C THR A 38 6.06 -8.23 -21.64
N GLY A 39 6.00 -8.58 -20.35
CA GLY A 39 4.85 -8.31 -19.49
C GLY A 39 4.74 -6.84 -19.10
N ILE A 40 5.83 -6.08 -19.23
CA ILE A 40 5.89 -4.65 -18.98
C ILE A 40 5.57 -3.91 -20.28
N SER A 41 4.69 -2.92 -20.21
CA SER A 41 4.43 -2.04 -21.36
C SER A 41 5.69 -1.24 -21.70
N ARG A 42 5.90 -0.97 -23.00
CA ARG A 42 7.04 -0.13 -23.47
C ARG A 42 7.09 1.19 -22.70
N LEU A 43 5.94 1.86 -22.61
CA LEU A 43 5.68 2.97 -21.70
C LEU A 43 4.62 2.52 -20.69
N ALA A 44 5.04 2.17 -19.47
CA ALA A 44 4.15 1.68 -18.43
C ALA A 44 3.44 2.84 -17.71
N GLY A 45 4.17 3.92 -17.43
CA GLY A 45 3.61 5.09 -16.80
C GLY A 45 4.52 6.31 -16.86
N SER A 46 4.00 7.41 -16.33
CA SER A 46 4.75 8.65 -16.20
C SER A 46 4.42 9.38 -14.91
N VAL A 47 5.38 10.13 -14.41
CA VAL A 47 5.24 11.08 -13.29
C VAL A 47 5.52 12.48 -13.82
N GLY A 48 4.69 13.44 -13.47
CA GLY A 48 4.89 14.84 -13.84
C GLY A 48 4.04 15.75 -12.96
N HIS A 49 4.33 17.04 -13.00
CA HIS A 49 3.59 18.05 -12.24
C HIS A 49 2.62 18.79 -13.15
N GLU A 50 1.38 18.96 -12.69
CA GLU A 50 0.34 19.68 -13.43
C GLU A 50 -0.63 20.33 -12.42
N ASN A 51 -0.90 21.62 -12.58
CA ASN A 51 -1.85 22.38 -11.76
C ASN A 51 -1.55 22.31 -10.25
N GLY A 52 -0.27 22.40 -9.85
CA GLY A 52 0.12 22.41 -8.44
C GLY A 52 0.07 21.04 -7.77
N SER A 53 0.02 19.94 -8.55
CA SER A 53 0.01 18.59 -8.01
C SER A 53 0.88 17.65 -8.83
N TRP A 54 1.51 16.70 -8.15
CA TRP A 54 2.24 15.61 -8.80
C TRP A 54 1.29 14.49 -9.19
N TRP A 55 1.39 14.05 -10.44
CA TRP A 55 0.51 13.05 -11.02
C TRP A 55 1.29 11.82 -11.46
N LEU A 56 0.89 10.66 -10.96
CA LEU A 56 1.20 9.38 -11.58
C LEU A 56 0.13 9.06 -12.63
N THR A 57 0.55 8.81 -13.86
CA THR A 57 -0.34 8.39 -14.95
C THR A 57 0.02 6.98 -15.42
N ASN A 58 -0.95 6.07 -15.46
CA ASN A 58 -0.78 4.79 -16.12
C ASN A 58 -0.92 5.01 -17.64
N ARG A 59 0.20 4.85 -18.34
CA ARG A 59 0.33 5.04 -19.79
C ARG A 59 0.24 3.72 -20.58
N SER A 60 0.10 2.60 -19.87
CA SER A 60 -0.09 1.29 -20.48
C SER A 60 -1.42 1.24 -21.24
N SER A 61 -1.48 0.46 -22.32
CA SER A 61 -2.74 0.20 -23.05
C SER A 61 -3.62 -0.85 -22.35
N ALA A 62 -3.00 -1.82 -21.68
CA ALA A 62 -3.70 -2.94 -21.04
C ALA A 62 -3.24 -3.24 -19.60
N CYS A 63 -1.96 -3.02 -19.28
CA CYS A 63 -1.40 -3.36 -17.98
C CYS A 63 -1.89 -2.39 -16.88
N LYS A 64 -2.29 -2.96 -15.75
CA LYS A 64 -2.61 -2.19 -14.54
C LYS A 64 -1.32 -1.89 -13.78
N LEU A 65 -1.28 -0.75 -13.08
CA LEU A 65 -0.26 -0.48 -12.06
C LEU A 65 -0.86 -0.74 -10.69
N THR A 66 -0.08 -1.31 -9.77
CA THR A 66 -0.47 -1.34 -8.36
C THR A 66 0.19 -0.17 -7.65
N VAL A 67 -0.60 0.61 -6.94
CA VAL A 67 -0.13 1.77 -6.18
C VAL A 67 -0.31 1.46 -4.70
N VAL A 68 0.78 1.43 -3.95
CA VAL A 68 0.80 1.16 -2.52
C VAL A 68 1.01 2.49 -1.79
N ASP A 69 0.07 2.82 -0.93
CA ASP A 69 0.08 4.07 -0.15
C ASP A 69 1.10 4.03 1.02
N GLY A 70 1.14 5.11 1.81
CA GLY A 70 2.05 5.21 2.96
C GLY A 70 1.85 4.12 4.02
N LEU A 71 0.62 3.59 4.13
CA LEU A 71 0.24 2.55 5.09
C LEU A 71 0.56 1.13 4.60
N GLY A 72 0.88 0.96 3.32
CA GLY A 72 1.14 -0.36 2.73
C GLY A 72 -0.11 -1.01 2.13
N LEU A 73 -1.20 -0.27 1.93
CA LEU A 73 -2.41 -0.78 1.29
C LEU A 73 -2.32 -0.60 -0.24
N PRO A 74 -2.53 -1.67 -1.03
CA PRO A 74 -2.49 -1.58 -2.47
C PRO A 74 -3.83 -1.08 -3.03
N SER A 75 -3.75 -0.27 -4.08
CA SER A 75 -4.87 0.04 -4.97
C SER A 75 -4.46 -0.12 -6.43
N VAL A 76 -5.46 -0.26 -7.30
CA VAL A 76 -5.23 -0.48 -8.73
C VAL A 76 -5.38 0.83 -9.48
N LEU A 77 -4.34 1.22 -10.23
CA LEU A 77 -4.41 2.29 -11.21
C LEU A 77 -4.61 1.68 -12.61
N ALA A 78 -5.84 1.78 -13.11
CA ALA A 78 -6.22 1.24 -14.41
C ALA A 78 -5.51 1.95 -15.59
N PRO A 79 -5.35 1.29 -16.75
CA PRO A 79 -4.86 1.89 -18.00
C PRO A 79 -5.53 3.24 -18.30
N GLY A 80 -4.74 4.25 -18.69
CA GLY A 80 -5.23 5.59 -19.04
C GLY A 80 -5.73 6.44 -17.88
N ARG A 81 -5.66 5.95 -16.63
CA ARG A 81 -6.02 6.73 -15.44
C ARG A 81 -4.80 7.36 -14.79
N ARG A 82 -5.04 8.41 -14.00
CA ARG A 82 -4.03 9.11 -13.20
C ARG A 82 -4.44 9.20 -11.73
N ARG A 83 -3.45 9.30 -10.85
CA ARG A 83 -3.60 9.47 -9.39
C ARG A 83 -2.66 10.58 -8.92
N ALA A 84 -3.17 11.47 -8.07
CA ALA A 84 -2.35 12.47 -7.40
C ALA A 84 -1.43 11.81 -6.35
N ILE A 85 -0.20 12.29 -6.24
CA ILE A 85 0.82 11.77 -5.33
C ILE A 85 1.11 12.86 -4.29
N GLU A 86 0.44 12.74 -3.16
CA GLU A 86 0.54 13.70 -2.03
C GLU A 86 1.45 13.19 -0.92
N GLU A 87 1.68 11.88 -0.87
CA GLU A 87 2.52 11.22 0.12
C GLU A 87 3.47 10.22 -0.54
N ARG A 88 4.40 9.71 0.27
CA ARG A 88 5.32 8.65 -0.15
C ARG A 88 4.53 7.44 -0.65
N THR A 89 4.68 7.14 -1.94
CA THR A 89 3.85 6.16 -2.64
C THR A 89 4.74 5.20 -3.42
N LYS A 90 4.46 3.90 -3.32
CA LYS A 90 5.21 2.87 -4.05
C LYS A 90 4.41 2.33 -5.22
N ILE A 91 5.04 2.23 -6.38
CA ILE A 91 4.41 1.76 -7.62
C ILE A 91 4.96 0.38 -7.93
N LEU A 92 4.07 -0.58 -8.17
CA LEU A 92 4.43 -1.94 -8.55
C LEU A 92 4.00 -2.20 -9.97
N VAL A 93 4.97 -2.63 -10.77
CA VAL A 93 4.80 -2.99 -12.17
C VAL A 93 5.02 -4.49 -12.28
N HIS A 94 3.98 -5.21 -12.69
CA HIS A 94 4.04 -6.66 -12.86
C HIS A 94 4.48 -6.97 -14.28
N GLY A 95 5.61 -7.67 -14.40
CA GLY A 95 6.07 -8.27 -15.64
C GLY A 95 5.86 -9.78 -15.66
N THR A 96 6.32 -10.43 -16.71
CA THR A 96 6.29 -11.89 -16.89
C THR A 96 7.46 -12.56 -16.17
N ARG A 97 8.58 -11.86 -16.02
CA ARG A 97 9.82 -12.34 -15.40
C ARG A 97 9.92 -11.98 -13.92
N GLY A 98 9.12 -11.02 -13.48
CA GLY A 98 9.09 -10.61 -12.08
C GLY A 98 8.27 -9.36 -11.85
N ARG A 99 8.38 -8.82 -10.63
CA ARG A 99 7.75 -7.58 -10.23
C ARG A 99 8.83 -6.53 -10.02
N HIS A 100 8.58 -5.34 -10.55
CA HIS A 100 9.43 -4.17 -10.40
C HIS A 100 8.73 -3.14 -9.54
N ASP A 101 9.51 -2.34 -8.84
CA ASP A 101 8.99 -1.26 -8.02
C ASP A 101 9.71 0.07 -8.25
N LEU A 102 8.96 1.14 -8.03
CA LEU A 102 9.46 2.51 -7.93
C LEU A 102 8.90 3.13 -6.65
N LEU A 103 9.69 3.96 -6.00
CA LEU A 103 9.26 4.74 -4.86
C LEU A 103 9.19 6.22 -5.24
N LEU A 104 8.00 6.81 -5.11
CA LEU A 104 7.77 8.23 -5.30
C LEU A 104 7.73 8.91 -3.94
N THR A 105 8.53 9.95 -3.77
CA THR A 105 8.55 10.80 -2.58
C THR A 105 8.30 12.24 -3.01
N PRO A 106 7.07 12.76 -2.87
CA PRO A 106 6.79 14.14 -3.19
C PRO A 106 7.57 15.07 -2.25
N PRO A 107 7.86 16.31 -2.69
CA PRO A 107 8.46 17.30 -1.80
C PRO A 107 7.52 17.59 -0.63
N PRO A 108 8.06 17.88 0.57
CA PRO A 108 7.22 18.26 1.70
C PRO A 108 6.43 19.51 1.33
N VAL A 109 5.10 19.43 1.40
CA VAL A 109 4.25 20.61 1.26
C VAL A 109 4.61 21.53 2.42
N GLN A 110 5.15 22.72 2.11
CA GLN A 110 5.26 23.79 3.10
C GLN A 110 3.83 24.23 3.39
N ALA A 111 3.19 23.58 4.35
CA ALA A 111 1.94 24.06 4.90
C ALA A 111 2.26 25.38 5.60
N GLU A 112 2.05 26.50 4.92
CA GLU A 112 1.64 27.69 5.66
C GLU A 112 0.33 27.30 6.37
N PRO A 113 0.21 27.52 7.70
CA PRO A 113 -1.02 27.24 8.40
C PRO A 113 -2.08 28.24 7.92
N THR A 114 -2.77 27.92 6.82
CA THR A 114 -3.99 28.61 6.44
C THR A 114 -5.02 28.27 7.50
N ALA A 115 -5.23 29.21 8.42
CA ALA A 115 -6.34 29.19 9.33
C ALA A 115 -7.64 29.13 8.53
N GLY A 116 -8.34 28.00 8.64
CA GLY A 116 -9.78 27.91 8.46
C GLY A 116 -10.28 27.86 7.01
N GLU A 117 -10.49 26.64 6.52
CA GLU A 117 -11.79 26.30 5.95
C GLU A 117 -12.06 24.83 6.27
N PRO A 118 -13.07 24.48 7.09
CA PRO A 118 -13.43 23.10 7.29
C PRO A 118 -13.90 22.56 5.94
N ALA A 119 -13.24 21.49 5.47
CA ALA A 119 -13.74 20.69 4.37
C ALA A 119 -15.24 20.42 4.61
N PRO A 120 -16.11 20.48 3.58
CA PRO A 120 -17.49 20.08 3.75
C PRO A 120 -17.47 18.66 4.33
N SER A 121 -17.96 18.54 5.55
CA SER A 121 -18.11 17.29 6.28
C SER A 121 -19.12 16.42 5.53
N GLY A 122 -18.67 15.80 4.46
CA GLY A 122 -19.36 14.73 3.77
C GLY A 122 -19.17 13.47 4.59
N SER A 123 -20.10 13.26 5.53
CA SER A 123 -20.20 12.09 6.40
C SER A 123 -19.00 11.89 7.32
N LEU A 124 -19.15 12.30 8.58
CA LEU A 124 -18.45 11.63 9.67
C LEU A 124 -18.61 10.13 9.44
N PRO A 125 -17.53 9.34 9.27
CA PRO A 125 -17.66 7.91 9.42
C PRO A 125 -18.09 7.74 10.87
N THR A 126 -19.35 7.33 11.09
CA THR A 126 -19.74 6.73 12.36
C THR A 126 -18.59 5.81 12.75
N ALA A 127 -17.99 6.00 13.92
CA ALA A 127 -16.80 5.29 14.35
C ALA A 127 -17.13 3.83 14.67
N ILE A 128 -17.48 3.08 13.63
CA ILE A 128 -17.95 1.71 13.68
C ILE A 128 -16.75 0.84 14.08
N GLY A 129 -16.91 0.13 15.20
CA GLY A 129 -15.89 -0.79 15.73
C GLY A 129 -14.79 -0.18 16.59
N GLU A 130 -14.80 1.13 16.88
CA GLU A 130 -13.77 1.78 17.71
C GLU A 130 -13.78 1.30 19.17
N GLU A 131 -14.91 0.77 19.65
CA GLU A 131 -15.06 0.17 20.98
C GLU A 131 -14.47 -1.25 21.10
N VAL A 132 -14.03 -1.87 19.99
CA VAL A 132 -13.48 -3.22 20.02
C VAL A 132 -12.05 -3.20 20.56
N VAL A 133 -11.92 -3.43 21.86
CA VAL A 133 -10.61 -3.56 22.53
C VAL A 133 -9.81 -4.71 21.93
N VAL A 134 -8.65 -4.41 21.35
CA VAL A 134 -7.68 -5.39 20.84
C VAL A 134 -6.63 -5.63 21.91
N ASN A 135 -6.55 -6.85 22.43
CA ASN A 135 -5.47 -7.21 23.35
C ASN A 135 -4.17 -7.51 22.58
N GLU A 136 -3.04 -7.52 23.30
CA GLU A 136 -1.71 -7.71 22.73
C GLU A 136 -1.59 -9.02 21.93
N SER A 137 -2.24 -10.10 22.37
CA SER A 137 -2.18 -11.37 21.66
C SER A 137 -3.01 -11.38 20.37
N ASP A 138 -4.15 -10.69 20.33
CA ASP A 138 -4.91 -10.50 19.08
C ASP A 138 -4.12 -9.62 18.10
N ARG A 139 -3.41 -8.62 18.64
CA ARG A 139 -2.47 -7.81 17.87
C ARG A 139 -1.33 -8.64 17.28
N LEU A 140 -0.68 -9.50 18.07
CA LEU A 140 0.35 -10.43 17.59
C LEU A 140 -0.19 -11.36 16.50
N ALA A 141 -1.41 -11.87 16.66
CA ALA A 141 -2.07 -12.70 15.66
C ALA A 141 -2.24 -11.95 14.33
N MET A 142 -2.75 -10.71 14.37
CA MET A 142 -2.90 -9.86 13.19
C MET A 142 -1.55 -9.55 12.55
N VAL A 143 -0.54 -9.16 13.33
CA VAL A 143 0.80 -8.84 12.81
C VAL A 143 1.39 -10.07 12.13
N ALA A 144 1.31 -11.26 12.73
CA ALA A 144 1.84 -12.48 12.12
C ALA A 144 1.11 -12.85 10.83
N LEU A 145 -0.20 -12.62 10.77
CA LEU A 145 -1.03 -12.94 9.60
C LEU A 145 -0.87 -11.92 8.47
N PHE A 146 -0.72 -10.64 8.79
CA PHE A 146 -0.72 -9.52 7.83
C PHE A 146 0.65 -8.86 7.64
N CYS A 147 1.72 -9.44 8.18
CA CYS A 147 3.07 -8.90 8.09
C CYS A 147 3.49 -8.54 6.65
N GLY A 148 2.98 -9.24 5.64
CA GLY A 148 3.35 -8.99 4.24
C GLY A 148 2.92 -7.61 3.73
N TYR A 149 1.82 -7.04 4.25
CA TYR A 149 1.39 -5.67 3.95
C TYR A 149 2.33 -4.62 4.54
N LEU A 150 2.96 -4.96 5.68
CA LEU A 150 3.76 -4.05 6.47
C LEU A 150 5.23 -4.00 6.01
N GLU A 151 5.69 -5.02 5.29
CA GLU A 151 7.08 -5.18 4.83
C GLU A 151 7.41 -4.25 3.65
N GLU A 152 8.70 -4.03 3.43
CA GLU A 152 9.20 -3.33 2.23
C GLU A 152 9.61 -4.34 1.14
N PRO A 153 9.64 -3.97 -0.15
CA PRO A 153 10.25 -4.77 -1.20
C PRO A 153 11.68 -5.19 -0.82
N PRO A 154 12.11 -6.41 -1.15
CA PRO A 154 11.39 -7.42 -1.95
C PRO A 154 10.38 -8.28 -1.16
N ARG A 155 10.22 -8.06 0.15
CA ARG A 155 9.39 -8.91 1.05
C ARG A 155 7.91 -8.52 1.09
N TYR A 156 7.54 -7.35 0.55
CA TYR A 156 6.16 -6.88 0.48
C TYR A 156 5.26 -7.85 -0.30
N ASP A 157 4.22 -8.34 0.37
CA ASP A 157 3.22 -9.27 -0.16
C ASP A 157 1.86 -8.95 0.48
N PRO A 158 0.95 -8.27 -0.25
CA PRO A 158 -0.31 -7.78 0.29
C PRO A 158 -1.38 -8.87 0.31
N HIS A 159 -1.05 -10.00 0.93
CA HIS A 159 -1.96 -11.11 1.16
C HIS A 159 -1.80 -11.64 2.58
N PRO A 160 -2.90 -12.07 3.22
CA PRO A 160 -2.83 -12.80 4.47
C PRO A 160 -1.95 -14.04 4.32
N LYS A 161 -1.04 -14.27 5.26
CA LYS A 161 -0.22 -15.47 5.31
C LYS A 161 -1.07 -16.70 5.63
N ASP A 162 -0.55 -17.88 5.30
CA ASP A 162 -1.16 -19.11 5.77
C ASP A 162 -1.15 -19.17 7.31
N TYR A 163 -2.24 -19.68 7.90
CA TYR A 163 -2.37 -19.78 9.35
C TYR A 163 -1.27 -20.61 10.00
N ASN A 164 -0.76 -21.67 9.35
CA ASN A 164 0.35 -22.44 9.91
C ASN A 164 1.63 -21.62 9.92
N ALA A 165 1.93 -20.93 8.82
CA ALA A 165 3.10 -20.08 8.70
C ALA A 165 3.08 -18.94 9.72
N ALA A 166 1.94 -18.26 9.88
CA ALA A 166 1.77 -17.20 10.87
C ALA A 166 1.86 -17.73 12.31
N ALA A 167 1.26 -18.88 12.62
CA ALA A 167 1.29 -19.46 13.96
C ALA A 167 2.71 -19.92 14.35
N ALA A 168 3.44 -20.51 13.39
CA ALA A 168 4.83 -20.93 13.59
C ALA A 168 5.74 -19.76 13.98
N ARG A 169 5.56 -18.57 13.39
CA ARG A 169 6.32 -17.36 13.74
C ARG A 169 6.12 -16.91 15.19
N LEU A 170 4.95 -17.18 15.75
CA LEU A 170 4.63 -16.87 17.15
C LEU A 170 4.95 -18.03 18.11
N GLY A 171 5.32 -19.21 17.59
CA GLY A 171 5.43 -20.43 18.38
C GLY A 171 4.08 -20.91 18.93
N TRP A 172 2.98 -20.60 18.26
CA TRP A 172 1.63 -20.96 18.70
C TRP A 172 1.10 -22.19 17.97
N PRO A 173 0.21 -22.98 18.60
CA PRO A 173 -0.61 -23.95 17.87
C PRO A 173 -1.47 -23.22 16.82
N ARG A 174 -1.55 -23.76 15.60
CA ARG A 174 -2.38 -23.21 14.50
C ARG A 174 -3.80 -22.87 14.94
N THR A 175 -4.43 -23.76 15.73
CA THR A 175 -5.79 -23.60 16.24
C THR A 175 -5.95 -22.37 17.13
N THR A 176 -4.90 -21.95 17.84
CA THR A 176 -4.91 -20.74 18.69
C THR A 176 -4.98 -19.49 17.83
N LEU A 177 -4.16 -19.42 16.78
CA LEU A 177 -4.16 -18.30 15.84
C LEU A 177 -5.52 -18.18 15.13
N VAL A 178 -6.03 -19.30 14.60
CA VAL A 178 -7.34 -19.34 13.91
C VAL A 178 -8.45 -18.82 14.82
N LYS A 179 -8.56 -19.36 16.04
CA LYS A 179 -9.59 -18.94 17.00
C LYS A 179 -9.51 -17.45 17.31
N ARG A 180 -8.31 -16.90 17.54
CA ARG A 180 -8.13 -15.47 17.81
C ARG A 180 -8.62 -14.59 16.67
N ILE A 181 -8.22 -14.92 15.44
CA ILE A 181 -8.65 -14.17 14.24
C ILE A 181 -10.16 -14.30 14.02
N GLU A 182 -10.76 -15.47 14.23
CA GLU A 182 -12.21 -15.67 14.14
C GLU A 182 -12.96 -14.88 15.21
N TYR A 183 -12.52 -14.92 16.46
CA TYR A 183 -13.13 -14.13 17.54
C TYR A 183 -13.05 -12.63 17.28
N LEU A 184 -11.90 -12.14 16.80
CA LEU A 184 -11.74 -10.74 16.43
C LEU A 184 -12.69 -10.34 15.31
N ARG A 185 -12.79 -11.13 14.24
CA ARG A 185 -13.72 -10.89 13.13
C ARG A 185 -15.17 -10.87 13.59
N ASN A 186 -15.58 -11.82 14.43
CA ASN A 186 -16.94 -11.86 14.95
C ASN A 186 -17.26 -10.63 15.81
N ARG A 187 -16.31 -10.17 16.63
CA ARG A 187 -16.48 -8.95 17.43
C ARG A 187 -16.61 -7.70 16.55
N LEU A 188 -15.79 -7.58 15.51
CA LEU A 188 -15.88 -6.47 14.55
C LEU A 188 -17.18 -6.51 13.73
N ASP A 189 -17.62 -7.69 13.31
CA ASP A 189 -18.91 -7.90 12.63
C ASP A 189 -20.09 -7.47 13.51
N MET A 190 -20.11 -7.88 14.78
CA MET A 190 -21.13 -7.46 15.75
C MET A 190 -21.09 -5.95 16.03
N ALA A 191 -19.92 -5.33 15.93
CA ALA A 191 -19.75 -3.88 16.05
C ALA A 191 -20.10 -3.12 14.75
N GLY A 192 -20.60 -3.81 13.72
CA GLY A 192 -21.08 -3.23 12.47
C GLY A 192 -20.02 -3.06 11.39
N VAL A 193 -18.79 -3.55 11.59
CA VAL A 193 -17.73 -3.44 10.59
C VAL A 193 -18.06 -4.37 9.40
N PRO A 194 -18.18 -3.83 8.18
CA PRO A 194 -18.66 -4.61 7.04
C PRO A 194 -17.65 -5.69 6.61
N ASN A 195 -18.17 -6.71 5.92
CA ASN A 195 -17.39 -7.73 5.22
C ASN A 195 -16.41 -8.55 6.09
N MET A 196 -16.70 -8.70 7.39
CA MET A 196 -15.94 -9.56 8.31
C MET A 196 -16.25 -11.07 8.15
N LYS A 197 -17.12 -11.42 7.20
CA LYS A 197 -17.52 -12.79 6.83
C LYS A 197 -17.33 -13.03 5.32
N GLY A 198 -17.20 -14.30 4.93
CA GLY A 198 -17.01 -14.70 3.53
C GLY A 198 -15.55 -14.76 3.07
N PHE A 199 -15.37 -14.93 1.75
CA PHE A 199 -14.07 -15.28 1.15
C PHE A 199 -13.02 -14.17 1.23
N ASN A 200 -13.44 -12.90 1.26
CA ASN A 200 -12.53 -11.74 1.38
C ASN A 200 -12.31 -11.25 2.81
N ALA A 201 -12.87 -11.93 3.82
CA ALA A 201 -12.91 -11.40 5.18
C ALA A 201 -11.53 -11.12 5.80
N LEU A 202 -10.50 -11.89 5.45
CA LEU A 202 -9.14 -11.63 5.93
C LEU A 202 -8.50 -10.41 5.28
N VAL A 203 -8.81 -10.15 4.02
CA VAL A 203 -8.36 -8.94 3.33
C VAL A 203 -9.03 -7.72 3.96
N ASN A 204 -10.35 -7.78 4.18
CA ASN A 204 -11.07 -6.69 4.85
C ASN A 204 -10.58 -6.47 6.29
N LEU A 205 -10.25 -7.54 7.02
CA LEU A 205 -9.66 -7.42 8.35
C LEU A 205 -8.28 -6.74 8.29
N ALA A 206 -7.44 -7.08 7.31
CA ALA A 206 -6.13 -6.46 7.14
C ALA A 206 -6.27 -4.96 6.84
N GLU A 207 -7.12 -4.60 5.87
CA GLU A 207 -7.41 -3.21 5.50
C GLU A 207 -7.94 -2.42 6.69
N TYR A 208 -8.91 -2.97 7.43
CA TYR A 208 -9.44 -2.34 8.63
C TYR A 208 -8.36 -2.14 9.70
N ALA A 209 -7.59 -3.19 10.00
CA ALA A 209 -6.57 -3.14 11.05
C ALA A 209 -5.44 -2.15 10.73
N ILE A 210 -5.03 -2.06 9.47
CA ILE A 210 -3.97 -1.14 9.02
C ILE A 210 -4.50 0.29 8.96
N SER A 211 -5.66 0.52 8.34
CA SER A 211 -6.24 1.87 8.20
C SER A 211 -6.61 2.52 9.54
N ARG A 212 -6.98 1.71 10.55
CA ARG A 212 -7.26 2.18 11.91
C ARG A 212 -6.03 2.18 12.82
N GLY A 213 -4.84 1.81 12.32
CA GLY A 213 -3.60 1.78 13.10
C GLY A 213 -3.55 0.73 14.21
N LEU A 214 -4.40 -0.31 14.16
CA LEU A 214 -4.38 -1.43 15.12
C LEU A 214 -3.06 -2.21 15.01
N ILE A 215 -2.54 -2.30 13.79
CA ILE A 215 -1.21 -2.79 13.46
C ILE A 215 -0.51 -1.79 12.53
N THR A 216 0.80 -1.69 12.69
CA THR A 216 1.66 -0.74 11.98
C THR A 216 2.96 -1.42 11.58
N ARG A 217 3.73 -0.78 10.69
CA ARG A 217 5.04 -1.31 10.26
C ARG A 217 5.98 -1.58 11.44
N ASP A 218 5.96 -0.75 12.47
CA ASP A 218 6.82 -0.90 13.65
C ASP A 218 6.57 -2.21 14.42
N ASP A 219 5.39 -2.81 14.23
CA ASP A 219 5.02 -4.06 14.91
C ASP A 219 5.66 -5.29 14.32
N LEU A 220 6.29 -5.17 13.14
CA LEU A 220 7.13 -6.24 12.60
C LEU A 220 8.24 -6.65 13.57
N ARG A 221 8.67 -5.76 14.48
CA ARG A 221 9.63 -6.08 15.56
C ARG A 221 9.13 -7.11 16.56
N LEU A 222 7.81 -7.34 16.63
CA LEU A 222 7.19 -8.30 17.53
C LEU A 222 7.30 -9.74 17.02
N LEU A 223 7.57 -9.92 15.72
CA LEU A 223 7.76 -11.24 15.13
C LEU A 223 9.22 -11.67 15.33
N ARG A 224 9.44 -12.90 15.79
CA ARG A 224 10.77 -13.50 15.73
C ARG A 224 11.14 -13.69 14.26
N ARG A 225 12.34 -13.24 13.88
CA ARG A 225 12.88 -13.42 12.53
C ARG A 225 13.22 -14.87 12.24
#